data_AF-A0AAX6G084-F1
#
_entry.id   AF-A0AAX6G084-F1
#
_cell.length_a   1.000
_cell.length_b   1.000
_cell.length_c   1.000
_cell.angle_alpha   90.00
_cell.angle_beta   90.00
_cell.angle_gamma   90.00
#
_symmetry.space_group_name_H-M   'P 1'
#
loop_
_entity.id
_entity.type
_entity.pdbx_description
1 polymer ?
#
loop_
_entity_poly.entity_id
_entity_poly.type
_entity_poly.pdbx_seq_one_letter_code
_entity_poly.pdbx_strand_id
1 'polypeptide(L)'
;MQQSTSNNSYTSSTKELHIAMAGRSNSRRLSLDFIHRASSADHPMSSERAIYKHMDLRLPSHLSGQNEVVKVECECCGMAEDCTRAYVGRVKDLFCGRWMCGLCSEAVKEELCRLGLARHTMREEAVCAHMEVCRRFNRTVRTNPAMSLAGAMADILKKSSKCNSKGSDGCKVLRSYSAIPSLGE
;
A
#
# COMPACT_ATOMS: atom_id res chain seq x y z
N MET A 1 -10.34 51.61 -21.52
CA MET A 1 -10.02 50.80 -22.72
C MET A 1 -9.64 49.40 -22.27
N GLN A 2 -10.52 48.45 -22.62
CA GLN A 2 -10.33 47.02 -22.90
C GLN A 2 -9.59 46.12 -21.88
N GLN A 3 -10.40 45.23 -21.30
CA GLN A 3 -10.04 43.92 -20.75
C GLN A 3 -9.43 43.02 -21.84
N SER A 4 -8.46 42.18 -21.47
CA SER A 4 -8.13 40.98 -22.23
C SER A 4 -8.18 39.77 -21.30
N THR A 5 -9.31 39.09 -21.36
CA THR A 5 -9.56 37.74 -20.87
C THR A 5 -9.02 36.77 -21.92
N SER A 6 -8.13 35.85 -21.53
CA SER A 6 -7.79 34.69 -22.36
C SER A 6 -8.46 33.46 -21.77
N ASN A 7 -9.64 33.16 -22.32
CA ASN A 7 -10.34 31.90 -22.13
C ASN A 7 -9.56 30.80 -22.86
N ASN A 8 -9.18 29.72 -22.18
CA ASN A 8 -8.78 28.48 -22.85
C ASN A 8 -9.85 27.42 -22.59
N SER A 9 -10.80 27.36 -23.51
CA SER A 9 -11.85 26.36 -23.59
C SER A 9 -11.32 25.15 -24.38
N TYR A 10 -10.98 24.06 -23.69
CA TYR A 10 -10.83 22.75 -24.32
C TYR A 10 -12.07 21.91 -24.04
N THR A 11 -12.86 21.69 -25.08
CA THR A 11 -14.05 20.85 -25.09
C THR A 11 -13.74 19.46 -25.65
N SER A 12 -14.41 18.47 -25.06
CA SER A 12 -14.77 17.14 -25.56
C SER A 12 -13.70 16.21 -26.15
N SER A 13 -13.47 15.08 -25.48
CA SER A 13 -13.92 13.77 -26.00
C SER A 13 -13.72 12.68 -24.94
N THR A 14 -14.73 12.41 -24.12
CA THR A 14 -14.78 11.21 -23.27
C THR A 14 -15.22 10.03 -24.13
N LYS A 15 -14.27 9.18 -24.52
CA LYS A 15 -14.59 7.85 -25.06
C LYS A 15 -14.82 6.91 -23.88
N GLU A 16 -16.08 6.58 -23.67
CA GLU A 16 -16.55 5.46 -22.84
C GLU A 16 -15.83 4.17 -23.25
N LEU A 17 -15.05 3.60 -22.34
CA LEU A 17 -14.54 2.23 -22.44
C LEU A 17 -15.14 1.43 -21.29
N HIS A 18 -16.23 0.74 -21.58
CA HIS A 18 -16.79 -0.29 -20.71
C HIS A 18 -15.78 -1.44 -20.57
N ILE A 19 -15.24 -1.63 -19.37
CA ILE A 19 -14.45 -2.80 -19.00
C ILE A 19 -15.34 -3.75 -18.21
N ALA A 20 -15.63 -4.91 -18.79
CA ALA A 20 -16.32 -6.00 -18.13
C ALA A 20 -15.43 -6.61 -17.02
N MET A 21 -15.94 -6.66 -15.80
CA MET A 21 -15.29 -7.35 -14.67
C MET A 21 -15.53 -8.86 -14.75
N ALA A 22 -14.56 -9.61 -15.27
CA ALA A 22 -14.54 -11.07 -15.14
C ALA A 22 -13.94 -11.45 -13.78
N GLY A 23 -14.79 -11.82 -12.83
CA GLY A 23 -14.37 -12.43 -11.56
C GLY A 23 -13.66 -13.75 -11.81
N ARG A 24 -12.41 -13.88 -11.34
CA ARG A 24 -11.64 -15.13 -11.39
C ARG A 24 -11.31 -15.58 -9.98
N SER A 25 -12.23 -16.36 -9.40
CA SER A 25 -11.99 -17.14 -8.19
C SER A 25 -11.00 -18.27 -8.50
N ASN A 26 -9.71 -18.08 -8.21
CA ASN A 26 -8.72 -19.16 -8.25
C ASN A 26 -8.71 -19.91 -6.92
N SER A 27 -9.75 -20.70 -6.66
CA SER A 27 -9.67 -21.81 -5.71
C SER A 27 -9.27 -23.06 -6.49
N ARG A 28 -7.97 -23.28 -6.66
CA ARG A 28 -7.47 -24.60 -7.07
C ARG A 28 -7.40 -25.46 -5.82
N ARG A 29 -8.53 -26.08 -5.45
CA ARG A 29 -8.51 -27.31 -4.66
C ARG A 29 -7.79 -28.37 -5.49
N LEU A 30 -6.58 -28.74 -5.11
CA LEU A 30 -5.92 -29.91 -5.69
C LEU A 30 -6.58 -31.15 -5.08
N SER A 31 -7.28 -31.92 -5.92
CA SER A 31 -7.92 -33.19 -5.57
C SER A 31 -6.86 -34.18 -5.07
N LEU A 32 -7.08 -34.75 -3.90
CA LEU A 32 -6.25 -35.80 -3.32
C LEU A 32 -6.67 -37.15 -3.92
N ASP A 33 -6.37 -37.39 -5.20
CA ASP A 33 -6.65 -38.69 -5.85
C ASP A 33 -5.54 -39.09 -6.83
N PHE A 34 -4.30 -39.12 -6.35
CA PHE A 34 -3.22 -39.82 -7.07
C PHE A 34 -2.36 -40.67 -6.12
N ILE A 35 -3.00 -41.43 -5.24
CA ILE A 35 -2.33 -42.53 -4.54
C ILE A 35 -3.29 -43.71 -4.57
N HIS A 36 -3.26 -44.50 -5.64
CA HIS A 36 -3.44 -45.96 -5.60
C HIS A 36 -3.33 -46.54 -7.02
N ARG A 37 -2.13 -46.98 -7.42
CA ARG A 37 -1.87 -48.21 -8.21
C ARG A 37 -0.43 -48.22 -8.73
N ALA A 38 0.43 -48.89 -7.99
CA ALA A 38 1.58 -49.61 -8.52
C ALA A 38 2.02 -50.63 -7.48
N SER A 39 1.19 -51.66 -7.27
CA SER A 39 1.60 -52.88 -6.59
C SER A 39 1.61 -53.97 -7.64
N SER A 40 2.80 -54.37 -8.11
CA SER A 40 3.19 -55.74 -8.49
C SER A 40 4.61 -55.76 -9.09
N ALA A 41 5.39 -56.74 -8.61
CA ALA A 41 6.59 -57.35 -9.19
C ALA A 41 7.99 -56.78 -8.85
N ASP A 42 8.59 -57.44 -7.85
CA ASP A 42 9.93 -58.05 -7.83
C ASP A 42 11.23 -57.21 -7.68
N HIS A 43 12.02 -57.64 -6.68
CA HIS A 43 13.29 -57.18 -6.08
C HIS A 43 14.52 -57.26 -7.06
N PRO A 44 15.74 -56.70 -6.77
CA PRO A 44 16.36 -56.58 -5.44
C PRO A 44 17.21 -55.34 -5.10
N MET A 45 17.36 -55.15 -3.79
CA MET A 45 18.48 -54.56 -3.03
C MET A 45 19.83 -54.44 -3.77
N SER A 46 20.28 -53.23 -4.08
CA SER A 46 21.71 -52.86 -4.00
C SER A 46 21.92 -51.35 -4.20
N SER A 47 22.77 -50.75 -3.37
CA SER A 47 23.32 -49.38 -3.43
C SER A 47 22.63 -48.25 -2.65
N GLU A 48 22.20 -48.51 -1.41
CA GLU A 48 21.94 -47.46 -0.40
C GLU A 48 23.20 -46.66 0.05
N ARG A 49 24.28 -46.68 -0.74
CA ARG A 49 25.55 -46.00 -0.41
C ARG A 49 25.93 -44.85 -1.35
N ALA A 50 24.98 -44.34 -2.13
CA ALA A 50 25.21 -43.22 -3.04
C ALA A 50 24.49 -41.90 -2.66
N ILE A 51 23.55 -41.91 -1.72
CA ILE A 51 22.68 -40.75 -1.46
C ILE A 51 23.32 -39.72 -0.48
N TYR A 52 24.23 -40.15 0.40
CA TYR A 52 24.77 -39.29 1.47
C TYR A 52 26.04 -38.50 1.12
N LYS A 53 26.56 -38.58 -0.11
CA LYS A 53 27.85 -37.94 -0.46
C LYS A 53 27.76 -36.51 -0.99
N HIS A 54 26.58 -35.96 -1.20
CA HIS A 54 26.41 -34.58 -1.69
C HIS A 54 25.28 -33.81 -0.98
N MET A 55 25.13 -33.98 0.33
CA MET A 55 24.58 -32.90 1.14
C MET A 55 25.74 -32.04 1.61
N ASP A 56 26.23 -31.18 0.71
CA ASP A 56 27.00 -30.00 1.12
C ASP A 56 26.06 -29.13 1.97
N LEU A 57 26.07 -29.37 3.29
CA LEU A 57 25.35 -28.58 4.30
C LEU A 57 25.93 -27.17 4.46
N ARG A 58 26.70 -26.70 3.49
CA ARG A 58 27.11 -25.31 3.41
C ARG A 58 25.90 -24.51 2.97
N LEU A 59 25.08 -24.13 3.95
CA LEU A 59 24.10 -23.06 3.77
C LEU A 59 24.82 -21.92 3.04
N PRO A 60 24.35 -21.48 1.85
CA PRO A 60 25.03 -20.46 1.09
C PRO A 60 25.35 -19.29 2.03
N SER A 61 26.61 -18.90 2.13
CA SER A 61 27.08 -17.81 3.02
C SER A 61 26.27 -16.52 2.82
N HIS A 62 25.65 -16.39 1.65
CA HIS A 62 24.74 -15.31 1.26
C HIS A 62 23.41 -15.26 2.04
N LEU A 63 22.91 -16.37 2.60
CA LEU A 63 21.68 -16.41 3.40
C LEU A 63 21.92 -16.11 4.88
N SER A 64 23.17 -16.22 5.35
CA SER A 64 23.53 -16.15 6.77
C SER A 64 23.22 -14.80 7.42
N GLY A 65 23.19 -13.70 6.65
CA GLY A 65 22.83 -12.37 7.13
C GLY A 65 21.42 -11.92 6.73
N GLN A 66 20.72 -12.66 5.87
CA GLN A 66 19.44 -12.22 5.30
C GLN A 66 18.30 -12.28 6.32
N ASN A 67 18.36 -13.25 7.23
CA ASN A 67 17.39 -13.43 8.30
C ASN A 67 17.76 -12.69 9.60
N GLU A 68 18.91 -12.01 9.63
CA GLU A 68 19.28 -11.17 10.77
C GLU A 68 18.24 -10.06 10.95
N VAL A 69 17.72 -9.93 12.16
CA VAL A 69 16.75 -8.88 12.52
C VAL A 69 17.51 -7.63 12.90
N VAL A 70 17.17 -6.52 12.26
CA VAL A 70 17.74 -5.19 12.49
C VAL A 70 16.62 -4.21 12.82
N LYS A 71 16.90 -3.28 13.74
CA LYS A 71 16.02 -2.16 14.03
C LYS A 71 16.22 -1.06 13.00
N VAL A 72 15.14 -0.63 12.36
CA VAL A 72 15.16 0.38 11.27
C VAL A 72 14.06 1.41 11.47
N GLU A 73 14.38 2.68 11.22
CA GLU A 73 13.43 3.79 11.38
C GLU A 73 12.85 4.22 10.02
N CYS A 74 11.52 4.26 9.93
CA CYS A 74 10.82 4.69 8.72
C CYS A 74 11.22 6.11 8.33
N GLU A 75 11.63 6.32 7.07
CA GLU A 75 12.08 7.64 6.59
C GLU A 75 10.93 8.66 6.47
N CYS A 76 9.68 8.20 6.43
CA CYS A 76 8.50 9.07 6.39
C CYS A 76 8.09 9.56 7.79
N CYS A 77 7.93 8.62 8.72
CA CYS A 77 7.29 8.89 10.01
C CYS A 77 8.21 8.64 11.22
N GLY A 78 9.44 8.18 11.04
CA GLY A 78 10.38 7.94 12.15
C GLY A 78 9.97 6.83 13.12
N MET A 79 8.94 6.04 12.81
CA MET A 79 8.59 4.88 13.62
C MET A 79 9.62 3.77 13.38
N ALA A 80 10.15 3.19 14.46
CA ALA A 80 11.09 2.10 14.41
C ALA A 80 10.38 0.74 14.33
N GLU A 81 10.90 -0.15 13.48
CA GLU A 81 10.44 -1.53 13.34
C GLU A 81 11.64 -2.49 13.39
N ASP A 82 11.44 -3.68 13.94
CA ASP A 82 12.42 -4.77 13.91
C ASP A 82 12.13 -5.64 12.68
N CYS A 83 13.06 -5.67 11.74
CA CYS A 83 12.86 -6.28 10.42
C CYS A 83 14.05 -7.12 9.99
N THR A 84 13.83 -8.19 9.22
CA THR A 84 14.95 -8.93 8.63
C THR A 84 15.66 -8.09 7.58
N ARG A 85 16.98 -8.21 7.48
CA ARG A 85 17.77 -7.47 6.46
C ARG A 85 17.25 -7.72 5.04
N ALA A 86 16.82 -8.94 4.75
CA ALA A 86 16.20 -9.29 3.47
C ALA A 86 14.90 -8.52 3.22
N TYR A 87 14.06 -8.35 4.24
CA TYR A 87 12.82 -7.59 4.10
C TYR A 87 13.09 -6.10 3.88
N VAL A 88 14.05 -5.54 4.63
CA VAL A 88 14.49 -4.14 4.46
C VAL A 88 14.95 -3.89 3.02
N GLY A 89 15.75 -4.79 2.45
CA GLY A 89 16.18 -4.70 1.05
C GLY A 89 15.00 -4.66 0.08
N ARG A 90 14.07 -5.62 0.19
CA ARG A 90 12.89 -5.68 -0.69
C ARG A 90 12.02 -4.42 -0.60
N VAL A 91 11.83 -3.87 0.60
CA VAL A 91 11.05 -2.64 0.78
C VAL A 91 11.76 -1.46 0.13
N LYS A 92 13.08 -1.33 0.30
CA LYS A 92 13.86 -0.27 -0.36
C LYS A 92 13.77 -0.35 -1.89
N ASP A 93 13.81 -1.55 -2.47
CA ASP A 93 13.62 -1.76 -3.91
C ASP A 93 12.22 -1.31 -4.38
N LEU A 94 11.21 -1.51 -3.53
CA LEU A 94 9.83 -1.11 -3.82
C LEU A 94 9.57 0.39 -3.65
N PHE A 95 10.38 1.12 -2.89
CA PHE A 95 10.13 2.51 -2.50
C PHE A 95 11.32 3.43 -2.77
N CYS A 96 11.95 3.26 -3.95
CA CYS A 96 12.95 4.19 -4.48
C CYS A 96 14.16 4.34 -3.54
N GLY A 97 14.63 3.22 -3.01
CA GLY A 97 15.78 3.12 -2.11
C GLY A 97 15.47 3.43 -0.64
N ARG A 98 14.22 3.82 -0.32
CA ARG A 98 13.84 4.27 1.03
C ARG A 98 13.18 3.17 1.85
N TRP A 99 13.52 3.12 3.13
CA TRP A 99 12.82 2.25 4.07
C TRP A 99 11.50 2.90 4.51
N MET A 100 10.42 2.12 4.41
CA MET A 100 9.08 2.50 4.84
C MET A 100 8.52 1.46 5.80
N CYS A 101 7.90 1.92 6.88
CA CYS A 101 7.14 1.05 7.77
C CYS A 101 5.93 0.44 7.06
N GLY A 102 5.33 -0.59 7.66
CA GLY A 102 4.16 -1.27 7.08
C GLY A 102 3.00 -0.31 6.76
N LEU A 103 2.71 0.63 7.66
CA LEU A 103 1.61 1.59 7.48
C LEU A 103 1.87 2.61 6.37
N CYS A 104 3.08 3.17 6.30
CA CYS A 104 3.45 4.10 5.24
C CYS A 104 3.51 3.41 3.87
N SER A 105 3.93 2.14 3.84
CA SER A 105 3.95 1.33 2.62
C SER A 105 2.54 1.16 2.03
N GLU A 106 1.54 0.86 2.86
CA GLU A 106 0.15 0.76 2.41
C GLU A 106 -0.41 2.11 1.97
N ALA A 107 -0.12 3.19 2.70
CA ALA A 107 -0.57 4.53 2.31
C ALA A 107 0.00 4.96 0.96
N VAL A 108 1.27 4.69 0.67
CA VAL A 108 1.87 4.98 -0.66
C VAL A 108 1.24 4.14 -1.76
N LYS A 109 0.90 2.87 -1.49
CA LYS A 109 0.16 2.03 -2.45
C LYS A 109 -1.23 2.61 -2.74
N GLU A 110 -1.92 3.13 -1.73
CA GLU A 110 -3.22 3.80 -1.90
C GLU A 110 -3.08 5.07 -2.74
N GLU A 111 -2.05 5.89 -2.49
CA GLU A 111 -1.76 7.09 -3.31
C GLU A 111 -1.52 6.73 -4.78
N LEU A 112 -0.79 5.64 -5.05
CA LEU A 112 -0.60 5.12 -6.42
C LEU A 112 -1.92 4.70 -7.09
N CYS A 113 -2.79 4.01 -6.35
CA CYS A 113 -4.11 3.63 -6.82
C CYS A 113 -4.99 4.86 -7.12
N ARG A 114 -4.98 5.87 -6.23
CA ARG A 114 -5.77 7.11 -6.40
C ARG A 114 -5.40 7.87 -7.66
N LEU A 115 -4.12 7.84 -8.03
CA LEU A 115 -3.64 8.52 -9.22
C LEU A 115 -3.90 7.70 -10.51
N GLY A 116 -4.24 6.40 -10.40
CA GLY A 116 -4.52 5.51 -11.53
C GLY A 116 -3.27 4.99 -12.26
N LEU A 117 -2.15 4.80 -11.55
CA LEU A 117 -0.82 4.78 -12.16
C LEU A 117 -0.02 3.51 -11.90
N ALA A 118 0.47 2.87 -12.98
CA ALA A 118 1.26 1.64 -12.93
C ALA A 118 2.77 1.81 -13.27
N ARG A 119 3.25 3.04 -13.49
CA ARG A 119 4.65 3.30 -13.92
C ARG A 119 5.59 3.65 -12.77
N HIS A 120 6.85 3.26 -12.90
CA HIS A 120 7.91 3.50 -11.90
C HIS A 120 8.12 4.99 -11.58
N THR A 121 8.01 5.88 -12.58
CA THR A 121 8.18 7.34 -12.39
C THR A 121 7.13 7.94 -11.44
N MET A 122 5.98 7.31 -11.29
CA MET A 122 4.85 7.80 -10.48
C MET A 122 4.90 7.28 -9.04
N ARG A 123 5.71 6.26 -8.79
CA ARG A 123 6.00 5.76 -7.44
C ARG A 123 6.80 6.78 -6.63
N GLU A 124 7.80 7.41 -7.24
CA GLU A 124 8.55 8.48 -6.57
C GLU A 124 7.64 9.63 -6.17
N GLU A 125 6.72 10.02 -7.06
CA GLU A 125 5.72 11.04 -6.79
C GLU A 125 4.79 10.66 -5.63
N ALA A 126 4.23 9.44 -5.63
CA ALA A 126 3.40 8.95 -4.54
C ALA A 126 4.14 8.90 -3.20
N VAL A 127 5.41 8.48 -3.21
CA VAL A 127 6.28 8.52 -2.03
C VAL A 127 6.48 9.96 -1.55
N CYS A 128 6.82 10.88 -2.44
CA CYS A 128 7.02 12.30 -2.09
C CYS A 128 5.74 12.94 -1.51
N ALA A 129 4.59 12.67 -2.12
CA ALA A 129 3.30 13.15 -1.63
C ALA A 129 3.00 12.63 -0.21
N HIS A 130 3.21 11.33 0.03
CA HIS A 130 3.03 10.74 1.34
C HIS A 130 4.02 11.28 2.38
N MET A 131 5.29 11.47 2.01
CA MET A 131 6.30 12.06 2.90
C MET A 131 5.91 13.47 3.34
N GLU A 132 5.30 14.27 2.47
CA GLU A 132 4.82 15.61 2.84
C GLU A 132 3.67 15.54 3.86
N VAL A 133 2.75 14.59 3.68
CA VAL A 133 1.68 14.31 4.66
C VAL A 133 2.29 13.92 6.01
N CYS A 134 3.27 13.01 6.03
CA CYS A 134 3.96 12.61 7.25
C CYS A 134 4.73 13.77 7.90
N ARG A 135 5.44 14.61 7.12
CA ARG A 135 6.16 15.78 7.65
C ARG A 135 5.19 16.75 8.31
N ARG A 136 4.06 17.03 7.68
CA ARG A 136 3.00 17.88 8.27
C ARG A 136 2.48 17.26 9.56
N PHE A 137 2.11 15.97 9.53
CA PHE A 137 1.61 15.24 10.70
C PHE A 137 2.61 15.25 11.87
N ASN A 138 3.90 15.07 11.60
CA ASN A 138 4.94 15.09 12.61
C ASN A 138 5.08 16.47 13.26
N ARG A 139 5.05 17.54 12.45
CA ARG A 139 5.19 18.93 12.92
C ARG A 139 3.95 19.46 13.63
N THR A 140 2.76 18.95 13.31
CA THR A 140 1.51 19.42 13.90
C THR A 140 0.96 18.43 14.92
N VAL A 141 0.43 17.29 14.47
CA VAL A 141 -0.34 16.35 15.28
C VAL A 141 0.54 15.67 16.33
N ARG A 142 1.71 15.18 15.95
CA ARG A 142 2.60 14.50 16.93
C ARG A 142 3.23 15.47 17.92
N THR A 143 3.60 16.65 17.46
CA THR A 143 4.26 17.66 18.31
C THR A 143 3.29 18.23 19.35
N ASN A 144 2.04 18.50 18.98
CA ASN A 144 1.01 18.96 19.91
C ASN A 144 -0.40 18.51 19.49
N PRO A 145 -0.83 17.30 19.91
CA PRO A 145 -2.10 16.74 19.48
C PRO A 145 -3.31 17.55 19.98
N ALA A 146 -3.22 18.14 21.18
CA ALA A 146 -4.29 18.96 21.75
C ALA A 146 -4.52 20.23 20.93
N MET A 147 -3.46 20.97 20.57
CA MET A 147 -3.57 22.16 19.72
C MET A 147 -4.00 21.81 18.30
N SER A 148 -3.52 20.70 17.74
CA SER A 148 -3.97 20.25 16.42
C SER A 148 -5.46 19.92 16.41
N LEU A 149 -5.98 19.28 17.45
CA LEU A 149 -7.41 19.01 17.59
C LEU A 149 -8.20 20.30 17.77
N ALA A 150 -7.79 21.19 18.67
CA ALA A 150 -8.44 22.47 18.90
C ALA A 150 -8.48 23.32 17.61
N GLY A 151 -7.40 23.35 16.85
CA GLY A 151 -7.33 24.01 15.54
C GLY A 151 -8.32 23.41 14.53
N ALA A 152 -8.37 22.08 14.42
CA ALA A 152 -9.32 21.40 13.54
C ALA A 152 -10.77 21.68 13.93
N MET A 153 -11.10 21.67 15.23
CA MET A 153 -12.43 22.02 15.74
C MET A 153 -12.79 23.48 15.43
N ALA A 154 -11.84 24.40 15.62
CA ALA A 154 -12.04 25.81 15.26
C ALA A 154 -12.28 25.99 13.76
N ASP A 155 -11.56 25.26 12.91
CA ASP A 155 -11.75 25.31 11.45
C ASP A 155 -13.13 24.78 11.04
N ILE A 156 -13.62 23.72 11.68
CA ILE A 156 -14.98 23.21 11.48
C ILE A 156 -16.02 24.29 11.81
N LEU A 157 -15.91 24.93 12.98
CA LEU A 157 -16.83 25.98 13.43
C LEU A 157 -16.77 27.24 12.53
N LYS A 158 -15.57 27.61 12.05
CA LYS A 158 -15.40 28.72 11.10
C LYS A 158 -15.99 28.40 9.72
N LYS A 159 -15.86 27.15 9.26
CA LYS A 159 -16.43 26.72 7.98
C LYS A 159 -17.96 26.71 8.03
N SER A 160 -18.54 26.25 9.15
CA SER A 160 -20.00 26.20 9.34
C SER A 160 -20.63 27.58 9.54
N SER A 161 -19.95 28.53 10.17
CA SER A 161 -20.46 29.91 10.28
C SER A 161 -20.46 30.63 8.92
N LYS A 162 -19.44 30.41 8.09
CA LYS A 162 -19.34 31.03 6.75
C LYS A 162 -20.43 30.54 5.78
N CYS A 163 -20.93 29.32 5.94
CA CYS A 163 -22.07 28.85 5.13
C CYS A 163 -23.43 29.36 5.66
N ASN A 164 -23.56 29.73 6.94
CA ASN A 164 -24.78 30.33 7.48
C ASN A 164 -24.98 31.81 7.07
N SER A 165 -23.91 32.52 6.72
CA SER A 165 -23.99 33.93 6.30
C SER A 165 -24.43 34.16 4.84
N LYS A 166 -24.60 33.09 4.05
CA LYS A 166 -25.11 33.16 2.67
C LYS A 166 -26.40 32.34 2.61
N GLY A 167 -27.52 33.00 2.85
CA GLY A 167 -28.83 32.41 2.64
C GLY A 167 -29.09 32.17 1.16
N SER A 168 -28.65 31.03 0.64
CA SER A 168 -29.31 30.28 -0.44
C SER A 168 -28.64 28.92 -0.62
N ASP A 169 -29.47 27.88 -0.53
CA ASP A 169 -29.29 26.48 -0.87
C ASP A 169 -27.87 25.90 -1.03
N GLY A 170 -27.51 25.06 -0.05
CA GLY A 170 -26.71 23.87 -0.33
C GLY A 170 -25.31 23.82 0.29
N CYS A 171 -25.18 23.94 1.61
CA CYS A 171 -23.96 23.47 2.30
C CYS A 171 -24.18 22.08 2.87
N LYS A 172 -24.19 21.06 2.00
CA LYS A 172 -24.02 19.68 2.46
C LYS A 172 -22.57 19.56 2.92
N VAL A 173 -22.34 19.61 4.23
CA VAL A 173 -21.10 19.08 4.83
C VAL A 173 -21.14 17.57 4.60
N LEU A 174 -20.79 17.16 3.37
CA LEU A 174 -20.58 15.76 3.01
C LEU A 174 -19.32 15.33 3.73
N ARG A 175 -19.53 14.82 4.93
CA ARG A 175 -18.55 14.03 5.66
C ARG A 175 -18.38 12.77 4.81
N SER A 176 -17.28 12.70 4.06
CA SER A 176 -16.93 11.53 3.24
C SER A 176 -16.52 10.38 4.16
N TYR A 177 -17.50 9.74 4.80
CA TYR A 177 -17.37 8.40 5.32
C TYR A 177 -18.27 7.55 4.44
N SER A 178 -17.66 6.68 3.62
CA SER A 178 -18.36 5.55 3.04
C SER A 178 -19.03 4.79 4.19
N ALA A 179 -20.36 4.78 4.20
CA ALA A 179 -21.17 4.17 5.24
C ALA A 179 -20.81 2.68 5.39
N ILE A 180 -20.68 2.23 6.64
CA ILE A 180 -20.74 0.80 6.99
C ILE A 180 -22.20 0.39 6.83
N PRO A 181 -22.57 -0.57 5.97
CA PRO A 181 -23.93 -1.05 5.89
C PRO A 181 -24.28 -1.79 7.19
N SER A 182 -25.32 -1.34 7.87
CA SER A 182 -25.98 -2.10 8.93
C SER A 182 -26.53 -3.40 8.36
N LEU A 183 -26.04 -4.54 8.84
CA LEU A 183 -26.69 -5.83 8.65
C LEU A 183 -27.99 -5.79 9.46
N GLY A 184 -29.12 -5.74 8.76
CA GLY A 184 -30.43 -6.04 9.35
C GLY A 184 -30.61 -7.55 9.40
N GLU A 185 -31.05 -8.03 10.57
CA GLU A 185 -31.53 -9.39 10.82
C GLU A 185 -32.85 -9.68 10.09
#